data_AF-A0A2K3N8G5-F1
#
_entry.id   AF-A0A2K3N8G5-F1
#
_cell.length_a   1.000
_cell.length_b   1.000
_cell.length_c   1.000
_cell.angle_alpha   90.00
_cell.angle_beta   90.00
_cell.angle_gamma   90.00
#
_symmetry.space_group_name_H-M   'P 1'
#
loop_
_entity.id
_entity.type
_entity.pdbx_description
1 polymer ?
#
loop_
_entity_poly.entity_id
_entity_poly.type
_entity_poly.pdbx_seq_one_letter_code
_entity_poly.pdbx_strand_id
1 'polypeptide(L)'
;SAVHQSFAKADNLGEISAKAQIQTVCFDILGLMLAALVNMWIGNHQRPQAGLHLFVYPFFASMDLFGIYQGLKHVHLQTLTKDRLEIILNTWIEFGYVPSPAEVSEKEVINFVGVKGKSVWPIRIGCINPKDQIPKWSMETIRSITDEDYYFVCMEIFKGLKRTPQHRILLSIREGAEAAHIIMGLLQACYIRRTLLANRSKSEIIIRDNNASNSTLEDWFVIVEDGRRSAERDLTNLIEQMVGMGWVVKNILLSKQEQARYSFVCD
;
A
#
# COMPACT_ATOMS: atom_id res chain seq x y z
N SER A 1 11.83 -23.70 -12.19
CA SER A 1 12.16 -23.56 -10.75
C SER A 1 11.06 -22.89 -9.91
N ALA A 2 9.79 -23.23 -10.14
CA ALA A 2 8.66 -22.70 -9.36
C ALA A 2 8.49 -23.39 -7.98
N VAL A 3 9.04 -24.60 -7.83
CA VAL A 3 8.90 -25.41 -6.63
C VAL A 3 9.73 -24.83 -5.47
N HIS A 4 10.98 -24.44 -5.71
CA HIS A 4 11.83 -23.82 -4.68
C HIS A 4 11.34 -22.42 -4.23
N GLN A 5 10.68 -21.68 -5.11
CA GLN A 5 10.10 -20.38 -4.79
C GLN A 5 8.81 -20.51 -3.98
N SER A 6 8.00 -21.54 -4.24
CA SER A 6 6.87 -21.93 -3.39
C SER A 6 7.33 -22.45 -2.03
N PHE A 7 8.45 -23.19 -1.96
CA PHE A 7 9.02 -23.64 -0.68
C PHE A 7 9.58 -22.47 0.15
N ALA A 8 10.28 -21.50 -0.43
CA ALA A 8 10.75 -20.32 0.31
C ALA A 8 9.62 -19.38 0.77
N LYS A 9 8.49 -19.37 0.05
CA LYS A 9 7.27 -18.65 0.44
C LYS A 9 6.48 -19.42 1.50
N ALA A 10 6.49 -20.76 1.44
CA ALA A 10 5.86 -21.65 2.41
C ALA A 10 6.65 -21.75 3.73
N ASP A 11 7.99 -21.63 3.73
CA ASP A 11 8.77 -21.65 4.97
C ASP A 11 8.61 -20.34 5.76
N ASN A 12 8.61 -19.17 5.09
CA ASN A 12 8.33 -17.90 5.78
C ASN A 12 6.87 -17.80 6.25
N LEU A 13 5.91 -18.24 5.43
CA LEU A 13 4.51 -18.32 5.85
C LEU A 13 4.29 -19.42 6.90
N GLY A 14 5.07 -20.50 6.85
CA GLY A 14 5.04 -21.61 7.78
C GLY A 14 5.61 -21.23 9.14
N GLU A 15 6.68 -20.45 9.20
CA GLU A 15 7.24 -19.91 10.44
C GLU A 15 6.32 -18.83 11.03
N ILE A 16 5.75 -17.95 10.21
CA ILE A 16 4.77 -16.96 10.67
C ILE A 16 3.45 -17.63 11.10
N SER A 17 2.99 -18.66 10.39
CA SER A 17 1.79 -19.43 10.73
C SER A 17 2.02 -20.32 11.95
N ALA A 18 3.22 -20.90 12.12
CA ALA A 18 3.57 -21.67 13.30
C ALA A 18 3.71 -20.75 14.51
N LYS A 19 4.29 -19.56 14.36
CA LYS A 19 4.38 -18.57 15.44
C LYS A 19 3.01 -18.01 15.82
N ALA A 20 2.14 -17.75 14.84
CA ALA A 20 0.75 -17.36 15.08
C ALA A 20 -0.08 -18.50 15.71
N GLN A 21 0.08 -19.75 15.25
CA GLN A 21 -0.59 -20.91 15.84
C GLN A 21 -0.10 -21.21 17.27
N ILE A 22 1.21 -21.14 17.53
CA ILE A 22 1.76 -21.32 18.88
C ILE A 22 1.25 -20.21 19.81
N GLN A 23 1.15 -18.97 19.32
CA GLN A 23 0.60 -17.87 20.08
C GLN A 23 -0.90 -18.08 20.37
N THR A 24 -1.71 -18.42 19.38
CA THR A 24 -3.13 -18.74 19.56
C THR A 24 -3.35 -19.94 20.49
N VAL A 25 -2.56 -21.01 20.37
CA VAL A 25 -2.65 -22.19 21.24
C VAL A 25 -2.22 -21.87 22.67
N CYS A 26 -1.19 -21.05 22.88
CA CYS A 26 -0.81 -20.60 24.22
C CYS A 26 -1.90 -19.72 24.86
N PHE A 27 -2.50 -18.81 24.09
CA PHE A 27 -3.61 -17.98 24.58
C PHE A 27 -4.87 -18.81 24.85
N ASP A 28 -5.17 -19.80 24.02
CA ASP A 28 -6.26 -20.77 24.27
C ASP A 28 -6.00 -21.57 25.55
N ILE A 29 -4.79 -22.05 25.79
CA ILE A 29 -4.43 -22.79 27.02
C ILE A 29 -4.52 -21.88 28.26
N LEU A 30 -4.06 -20.63 28.16
CA LEU A 30 -4.19 -19.65 29.24
C LEU A 30 -5.65 -19.28 29.51
N GLY A 31 -6.44 -19.10 28.45
CA GLY A 31 -7.87 -18.88 28.51
C GLY A 31 -8.60 -20.05 29.16
N LEU A 32 -8.23 -21.29 28.82
CA LEU A 32 -8.79 -22.51 29.41
C LEU A 32 -8.40 -22.66 30.89
N MET A 33 -7.14 -22.37 31.24
CA MET A 33 -6.64 -22.42 32.62
C MET A 33 -7.35 -21.37 33.49
N LEU A 34 -7.54 -20.16 32.94
CA LEU A 34 -8.24 -19.09 33.64
C LEU A 34 -9.74 -19.36 33.75
N ALA A 35 -10.37 -19.90 32.70
CA ALA A 35 -11.75 -20.36 32.76
C ALA A 35 -11.91 -21.47 33.81
N ALA A 36 -10.96 -22.39 33.94
CA ALA A 36 -10.95 -23.42 34.98
C ALA A 36 -10.78 -22.83 36.40
N LEU A 37 -9.89 -21.86 36.58
CA LEU A 37 -9.71 -21.16 37.86
C LEU A 37 -10.96 -20.38 38.27
N VAL A 38 -11.56 -19.66 37.32
CA VAL A 38 -12.83 -18.95 37.51
C VAL A 38 -13.94 -19.95 37.82
N ASN A 39 -14.01 -21.08 37.12
CA ASN A 39 -15.01 -22.12 37.39
C ASN A 39 -14.83 -22.78 38.77
N MET A 40 -13.59 -23.01 39.22
CA MET A 40 -13.28 -23.49 40.57
C MET A 40 -13.65 -22.47 41.64
N TRP A 41 -13.36 -21.19 41.40
CA TRP A 41 -13.69 -20.11 42.33
C TRP A 41 -15.21 -19.89 42.44
N ILE A 42 -15.91 -19.96 41.31
CA ILE A 42 -17.38 -19.85 41.24
C ILE A 42 -18.06 -21.09 41.81
N GLY A 43 -17.51 -22.28 41.59
CA GLY A 43 -18.03 -23.53 42.15
C GLY A 43 -18.07 -23.56 43.68
N ASN A 44 -17.28 -22.70 44.33
CA ASN A 44 -17.26 -22.56 45.79
C ASN A 44 -18.40 -21.67 46.35
N HIS A 45 -19.13 -20.92 45.52
CA HIS A 45 -20.23 -20.05 45.94
C HIS A 45 -21.51 -20.33 45.15
N GLN A 46 -22.45 -21.03 45.80
CA GLN A 46 -23.63 -21.60 45.17
C GLN A 46 -24.71 -20.52 44.89
N ARG A 47 -24.68 -20.01 43.64
CA ARG A 47 -25.72 -19.28 42.86
C ARG A 47 -25.96 -17.77 43.15
N PRO A 48 -26.43 -16.97 42.16
CA PRO A 48 -26.55 -17.18 40.70
C PRO A 48 -25.68 -16.17 39.91
N GLN A 49 -24.60 -16.62 39.28
CA GLN A 49 -23.64 -15.73 38.58
C GLN A 49 -23.84 -15.69 37.06
N ALA A 50 -25.09 -15.72 36.58
CA ALA A 50 -25.37 -15.52 35.16
C ALA A 50 -24.89 -14.14 34.64
N GLY A 51 -24.91 -13.11 35.50
CA GLY A 51 -24.38 -11.78 35.18
C GLY A 51 -22.85 -11.70 35.18
N LEU A 52 -22.16 -12.50 35.99
CA LEU A 52 -20.69 -12.47 36.05
C LEU A 52 -20.08 -13.00 34.75
N HIS A 53 -20.63 -14.09 34.20
CA HIS A 53 -20.21 -14.62 32.90
C HIS A 53 -20.39 -13.62 31.76
N LEU A 54 -21.43 -12.77 31.83
CA LEU A 54 -21.70 -11.73 30.84
C LEU A 54 -20.67 -10.58 30.87
N PHE A 55 -19.99 -10.34 31.99
CA PHE A 55 -18.94 -9.31 32.09
C PHE A 55 -17.53 -9.88 31.91
N VAL A 56 -17.28 -11.06 32.48
CA VAL A 56 -15.98 -11.74 32.44
C VAL A 56 -15.65 -12.13 31.00
N TYR A 57 -16.59 -12.71 30.26
CA TYR A 57 -16.34 -13.17 28.90
C TYR A 57 -15.96 -12.04 27.93
N PRO A 58 -16.70 -10.91 27.81
CA PRO A 58 -16.28 -9.82 26.94
C PRO A 58 -15.03 -9.10 27.43
N PHE A 59 -14.79 -9.01 28.75
CA PHE A 59 -13.54 -8.45 29.28
C PHE A 59 -12.33 -9.28 28.84
N PHE A 60 -12.38 -10.60 29.03
CA PHE A 60 -11.30 -11.48 28.60
C PHE A 60 -11.17 -11.59 27.08
N ALA A 61 -12.29 -11.62 26.34
CA ALA A 61 -12.25 -11.57 24.87
C ALA A 61 -11.64 -10.26 24.37
N SER A 62 -11.89 -9.13 25.05
CA SER A 62 -11.27 -7.85 24.70
C SER A 62 -9.78 -7.82 25.03
N MET A 63 -9.36 -8.46 26.11
CA MET A 63 -7.95 -8.58 26.49
C MET A 63 -7.19 -9.53 25.57
N ASP A 64 -7.80 -10.63 25.15
CA ASP A 64 -7.28 -11.57 24.15
C ASP A 64 -7.16 -10.89 22.78
N LEU A 65 -8.22 -10.21 22.33
CA LEU A 65 -8.19 -9.42 21.10
C LEU A 65 -7.12 -8.32 21.16
N PHE A 66 -6.93 -7.69 22.32
CA PHE A 66 -5.85 -6.73 22.54
C PHE A 66 -4.46 -7.39 22.53
N GLY A 67 -4.31 -8.59 23.09
CA GLY A 67 -3.08 -9.39 23.05
C GLY A 67 -2.71 -9.81 21.63
N ILE A 68 -3.69 -10.25 20.84
CA ILE A 68 -3.54 -10.53 19.41
C ILE A 68 -3.17 -9.25 18.66
N TYR A 69 -3.86 -8.14 18.93
CA TYR A 69 -3.56 -6.84 18.32
C TYR A 69 -2.14 -6.36 18.62
N GLN A 70 -1.69 -6.44 19.88
CA GLN A 70 -0.34 -6.07 20.30
C GLN A 70 0.71 -7.03 19.73
N GLY A 71 0.40 -8.33 19.67
CA GLY A 71 1.23 -9.33 18.99
C GLY A 71 1.42 -9.02 17.51
N LEU A 72 0.35 -8.63 16.82
CA LEU A 72 0.39 -8.18 15.42
C LEU A 72 1.12 -6.84 15.26
N LYS A 73 0.95 -5.90 16.21
CA LYS A 73 1.63 -4.60 16.22
C LYS A 73 3.13 -4.73 16.45
N HIS A 74 3.57 -5.73 17.21
CA HIS A 74 4.98 -5.98 17.49
C HIS A 74 5.70 -6.71 16.34
N VAL A 75 4.94 -7.39 15.46
CA VAL A 75 5.48 -7.90 14.20
C VAL A 75 5.60 -6.72 13.24
N HIS A 76 6.74 -6.03 13.31
CA HIS A 76 7.17 -5.07 12.32
C HIS A 76 7.36 -5.80 10.99
N LEU A 77 6.29 -5.91 10.23
CA LEU A 77 6.31 -6.51 8.90
C LEU A 77 7.26 -5.67 8.03
N GLN A 78 8.46 -6.17 7.79
CA GLN A 78 9.47 -5.55 6.92
C GLN A 78 9.07 -5.66 5.43
N THR A 79 7.96 -6.33 5.14
CA THR A 79 7.42 -6.49 3.81
C THR A 79 6.78 -5.19 3.32
N LEU A 80 7.17 -4.77 2.12
CA LEU A 80 6.62 -3.60 1.45
C LEU A 80 5.25 -3.92 0.84
N THR A 81 4.22 -3.22 1.30
CA THR A 81 2.95 -3.12 0.59
C THR A 81 2.94 -1.81 -0.20
N LYS A 82 2.01 -1.66 -1.14
CA LYS A 82 1.83 -0.38 -1.85
C LYS A 82 1.66 0.80 -0.89
N ASP A 83 0.78 0.67 0.10
CA ASP A 83 0.47 1.76 1.04
C ASP A 83 1.70 2.14 1.88
N ARG A 84 2.50 1.15 2.32
CA ARG A 84 3.76 1.39 3.04
C ARG A 84 4.80 2.06 2.17
N LEU A 85 4.94 1.58 0.93
CA LEU A 85 5.87 2.15 -0.02
C LEU A 85 5.48 3.60 -0.31
N GLU A 86 4.20 3.90 -0.48
CA GLU A 86 3.72 5.27 -0.66
C GLU A 86 4.07 6.18 0.53
N ILE A 87 3.93 5.69 1.77
CA ILE A 87 4.33 6.43 2.98
C ILE A 87 5.84 6.68 3.01
N ILE A 88 6.65 5.67 2.68
CA ILE A 88 8.12 5.77 2.60
C ILE A 88 8.51 6.82 1.55
N LEU A 89 7.95 6.73 0.34
CA LEU A 89 8.25 7.62 -0.77
C LEU A 89 7.83 9.07 -0.45
N ASN A 90 6.66 9.28 0.14
CA ASN A 90 6.25 10.62 0.57
C ASN A 90 7.19 11.18 1.62
N THR A 91 7.59 10.36 2.62
CA THR A 91 8.52 10.80 3.68
C THR A 91 9.89 11.13 3.09
N TRP A 92 10.37 10.33 2.13
CA TRP A 92 11.60 10.59 1.39
C TRP A 92 11.54 11.92 0.63
N ILE A 93 10.47 12.15 -0.11
CA ILE A 93 10.30 13.35 -0.94
C ILE A 93 10.16 14.61 -0.06
N GLU A 94 9.49 14.52 1.10
CA GLU A 94 9.26 15.65 2.01
C GLU A 94 10.45 15.95 2.93
N PHE A 95 11.07 14.91 3.50
CA PHE A 95 12.06 15.05 4.56
C PHE A 95 13.46 14.51 4.21
N GLY A 96 13.61 13.81 3.09
CA GLY A 96 14.91 13.32 2.61
C GLY A 96 15.45 12.09 3.35
N TYR A 97 14.62 11.37 4.08
CA TYR A 97 15.02 10.13 4.79
C TYR A 97 14.01 9.01 4.60
N VAL A 98 14.48 7.77 4.75
CA VAL A 98 13.63 6.58 4.74
C VAL A 98 13.17 6.26 6.16
N PRO A 99 11.86 6.24 6.45
CA PRO A 99 11.36 5.93 7.78
C PRO A 99 11.58 4.46 8.15
N SER A 100 11.70 4.21 9.44
CA SER A 100 11.81 2.83 9.95
C SER A 100 10.47 2.08 9.86
N PRO A 101 10.48 0.73 9.87
CA PRO A 101 9.25 -0.05 9.91
C PRO A 101 8.31 0.31 11.08
N ALA A 102 8.86 0.74 12.22
CA ALA A 102 8.08 1.18 13.39
C ALA A 102 7.32 2.49 13.11
N GLU A 103 8.00 3.47 12.52
CA GLU A 103 7.40 4.76 12.16
C GLU A 103 6.32 4.61 11.08
N VAL A 104 6.56 3.74 10.09
CA VAL A 104 5.54 3.44 9.06
C VAL A 104 4.34 2.74 9.70
N SER A 105 4.56 1.79 10.62
CA SER A 105 3.47 1.09 11.30
C SER A 105 2.60 2.04 12.14
N GLU A 106 3.17 3.07 12.77
CA GLU A 106 2.39 4.08 13.50
C GLU A 106 1.50 4.90 12.56
N LYS A 107 2.06 5.33 11.41
CA LYS A 107 1.31 6.03 10.35
C LYS A 107 0.21 5.17 9.73
N GLU A 108 0.41 3.85 9.64
CA GLU A 108 -0.62 2.89 9.17
C GLU A 108 -1.81 2.80 10.12
N VAL A 109 -1.57 2.73 11.43
CA VAL A 109 -2.63 2.61 12.45
C VAL A 109 -3.56 3.83 12.41
N ILE A 110 -3.00 5.02 12.21
CA ILE A 110 -3.77 6.27 12.07
C ILE A 110 -4.72 6.20 10.86
N ASN A 111 -4.27 5.59 9.75
CA ASN A 111 -5.11 5.41 8.55
C ASN A 111 -6.23 4.38 8.75
N PHE A 112 -6.02 3.34 9.57
CA PHE A 112 -7.02 2.30 9.85
C PHE A 112 -8.17 2.78 10.75
N VAL A 113 -7.89 3.69 11.69
CA VAL A 113 -8.86 4.19 12.69
C VAL A 113 -9.89 5.19 12.14
N GLY A 114 -9.92 5.42 10.81
CA GLY A 114 -11.13 5.94 10.16
C GLY A 114 -11.07 7.38 9.64
N VAL A 115 -9.90 7.99 9.55
CA VAL A 115 -9.69 9.20 8.74
C VAL A 115 -8.63 8.89 7.71
N LYS A 116 -8.97 8.08 6.70
CA LYS A 116 -8.20 8.08 5.45
C LYS A 116 -8.38 9.46 4.85
N GLY A 117 -7.49 10.39 5.23
CA GLY A 117 -7.43 11.73 4.68
C GLY A 117 -7.54 11.57 3.18
N LYS A 118 -8.54 12.22 2.57
CA LYS A 118 -8.78 12.10 1.14
C LYS A 118 -7.52 12.60 0.43
N SER A 119 -6.62 11.69 0.07
CA SER A 119 -5.40 12.03 -0.62
C SER A 119 -5.80 12.72 -1.92
N VAL A 120 -5.46 14.00 -2.03
CA VAL A 120 -5.65 14.77 -3.24
C VAL A 120 -4.72 14.13 -4.27
N TRP A 121 -5.29 13.52 -5.32
CA TRP A 121 -4.63 12.62 -6.28
C TRP A 121 -4.15 11.28 -5.68
N PRO A 122 -5.05 10.30 -5.48
CA PRO A 122 -4.63 8.95 -5.10
C PRO A 122 -3.87 8.29 -6.25
N ILE A 123 -2.83 7.54 -5.92
CA ILE A 123 -2.07 6.73 -6.88
C ILE A 123 -2.68 5.33 -6.91
N ARG A 124 -2.99 4.82 -8.09
CA ARG A 124 -3.52 3.48 -8.33
C ARG A 124 -2.50 2.69 -9.14
N ILE A 125 -2.23 1.46 -8.72
CA ILE A 125 -1.43 0.52 -9.52
C ILE A 125 -2.40 -0.42 -10.23
N GLY A 126 -2.20 -0.66 -11.52
CA GLY A 126 -2.95 -1.65 -12.30
C GLY A 126 -3.17 -1.20 -13.74
N CYS A 127 -4.05 -1.89 -14.45
CA CYS A 127 -4.34 -1.61 -15.86
C CYS A 127 -5.39 -0.52 -16.06
N ILE A 128 -5.35 0.06 -17.26
CA ILE A 128 -6.36 0.97 -17.79
C ILE A 128 -7.73 0.28 -17.73
N ASN A 129 -8.71 0.98 -17.14
CA ASN A 129 -10.08 0.52 -17.09
C ASN A 129 -10.87 1.21 -18.20
N PRO A 130 -11.52 0.48 -19.12
CA PRO A 130 -12.27 1.07 -20.23
C PRO A 130 -13.46 1.93 -19.79
N LYS A 131 -13.90 1.80 -18.53
CA LYS A 131 -14.98 2.61 -17.95
C LYS A 131 -14.50 3.98 -17.48
N ASP A 132 -13.21 4.14 -17.22
CA ASP A 132 -12.63 5.37 -16.71
C ASP A 132 -12.22 6.27 -17.86
N GLN A 133 -12.39 7.59 -17.69
CA GLN A 133 -12.03 8.54 -18.75
C GLN A 133 -10.55 8.88 -18.64
N ILE A 134 -9.81 8.66 -19.73
CA ILE A 134 -8.41 9.06 -19.85
C ILE A 134 -8.36 10.35 -20.68
N PRO A 135 -7.79 11.45 -20.15
CA PRO A 135 -7.57 12.67 -20.92
C PRO A 135 -6.68 12.43 -22.14
N LYS A 136 -6.91 13.16 -23.24
CA LYS A 136 -6.16 12.98 -24.50
C LYS A 136 -4.64 13.11 -24.32
N TRP A 137 -4.19 14.08 -23.53
CA TRP A 137 -2.77 14.27 -23.23
C TRP A 137 -2.14 13.09 -22.46
N SER A 138 -2.89 12.45 -21.55
CA SER A 138 -2.45 11.19 -20.92
C SER A 138 -2.39 10.03 -21.90
N MET A 139 -3.26 10.03 -22.91
CA MET A 139 -3.24 9.04 -23.98
C MET A 139 -2.01 9.17 -24.88
N GLU A 140 -1.52 10.39 -25.10
CA GLU A 140 -0.26 10.63 -25.84
C GLU A 140 0.97 10.12 -25.06
N THR A 141 0.95 10.19 -23.73
CA THR A 141 1.97 9.52 -22.91
C THR A 141 1.94 8.01 -23.09
N ILE A 142 0.75 7.40 -23.23
CA ILE A 142 0.62 5.96 -23.50
C ILE A 142 1.14 5.61 -24.91
N ARG A 143 0.94 6.50 -25.90
CA ARG A 143 1.42 6.29 -27.28
C ARG A 143 2.92 6.46 -27.46
N SER A 144 3.57 7.21 -26.58
CA SER A 144 5.02 7.46 -26.61
C SER A 144 5.83 6.40 -25.86
N ILE A 145 5.17 5.40 -25.25
CA ILE A 145 5.82 4.27 -24.59
C ILE A 145 6.57 3.44 -25.63
N THR A 146 7.82 3.12 -25.31
CA THR A 146 8.67 2.24 -26.10
C THR A 146 8.72 0.83 -25.52
N ASP A 147 9.22 -0.14 -26.29
CA ASP A 147 9.38 -1.51 -25.78
C ASP A 147 10.47 -1.63 -24.69
N GLU A 148 11.21 -0.56 -24.41
CA GLU A 148 12.19 -0.53 -23.32
C GLU A 148 11.57 -0.09 -21.98
N ASP A 149 10.37 0.47 -22.00
CA ASP A 149 9.69 0.98 -20.81
C ASP A 149 8.95 -0.13 -20.05
N TYR A 150 9.39 -0.39 -18.82
CA TYR A 150 8.78 -1.41 -17.93
C TYR A 150 7.52 -0.92 -17.21
N TYR A 151 7.20 0.36 -17.29
CA TYR A 151 6.02 0.95 -16.66
C TYR A 151 5.63 2.25 -17.37
N PHE A 152 4.41 2.70 -17.15
CA PHE A 152 3.98 4.04 -17.53
C PHE A 152 3.07 4.67 -16.48
N VAL A 153 3.07 5.99 -16.44
CA VAL A 153 2.22 6.79 -15.56
C VAL A 153 1.25 7.61 -16.41
N CYS A 154 -0.04 7.52 -16.12
CA CYS A 154 -1.07 8.31 -16.78
C CYS A 154 -2.11 8.81 -15.79
N MET A 155 -2.94 9.76 -16.21
CA MET A 155 -4.03 10.28 -15.39
C MET A 155 -5.35 9.63 -15.80
N GLU A 156 -6.13 9.24 -14.80
CA GLU A 156 -7.48 8.71 -14.99
C GLU A 156 -8.50 9.56 -14.23
N ILE A 157 -9.65 9.78 -14.87
CA ILE A 157 -10.82 10.42 -14.27
C ILE A 157 -11.81 9.33 -13.89
N PHE A 158 -11.85 9.03 -12.59
CA PHE A 158 -12.79 8.06 -12.05
C PHE A 158 -14.16 8.72 -11.82
N LYS A 159 -15.16 8.27 -12.59
CA LYS A 159 -16.57 8.64 -12.41
C LYS A 159 -17.25 7.56 -11.57
N GLY A 160 -17.01 7.59 -10.26
CA GLY A 160 -17.69 6.72 -9.31
C GLY A 160 -19.16 7.10 -9.09
N LEU A 161 -19.79 6.46 -8.09
CA LEU A 161 -21.15 6.78 -7.65
C LEU A 161 -21.30 8.20 -7.06
N LYS A 162 -20.18 8.89 -6.78
CA LYS A 162 -20.16 10.26 -6.27
C LYS A 162 -20.32 11.25 -7.44
N ARG A 163 -21.13 12.29 -7.23
CA ARG A 163 -21.43 13.34 -8.23
C ARG A 163 -20.20 14.10 -8.76
N THR A 164 -19.06 14.06 -8.07
CA THR A 164 -17.83 14.75 -8.49
C THR A 164 -16.81 13.76 -9.08
N PRO A 165 -16.32 13.99 -10.31
CA PRO A 165 -15.25 13.19 -10.88
C PRO A 165 -14.00 13.30 -10.01
N GLN A 166 -13.39 12.16 -9.69
CA GLN A 166 -12.15 12.12 -8.92
C GLN A 166 -10.99 11.83 -9.86
N HIS A 167 -10.04 12.75 -9.92
CA HIS A 167 -8.82 12.53 -10.68
C HIS A 167 -7.83 11.69 -9.88
N ARG A 168 -7.16 10.75 -10.56
CA ARG A 168 -6.22 9.81 -9.97
C ARG A 168 -5.02 9.63 -10.89
N ILE A 169 -3.89 9.26 -10.31
CA ILE A 169 -2.68 8.89 -11.04
C ILE A 169 -2.69 7.38 -11.18
N LEU A 170 -2.67 6.85 -12.40
CA LEU A 170 -2.57 5.44 -12.71
C LEU A 170 -1.13 5.09 -13.05
N LEU A 171 -0.57 4.13 -12.34
CA LEU A 171 0.70 3.47 -12.63
C LEU A 171 0.38 2.08 -13.20
N SER A 172 0.72 1.86 -14.45
CA SER A 172 0.62 0.56 -15.11
C SER A 172 2.02 -0.04 -15.26
N ILE A 173 2.12 -1.34 -14.97
CA ILE A 173 3.40 -2.06 -14.92
C ILE A 173 3.39 -3.16 -15.98
N ARG A 174 4.51 -3.31 -16.70
CA ARG A 174 4.66 -4.33 -17.74
C ARG A 174 4.88 -5.73 -17.14
N GLU A 175 4.48 -6.75 -17.87
CA GLU A 175 4.90 -8.12 -17.60
C GLU A 175 6.44 -8.24 -17.65
N GLY A 176 7.02 -9.00 -16.71
CA GLY A 176 8.48 -9.04 -16.52
C GLY A 176 9.09 -7.97 -15.61
N ALA A 177 8.35 -6.94 -15.19
CA ALA A 177 8.89 -5.91 -14.30
C ALA A 177 9.26 -6.44 -12.89
N GLU A 178 10.49 -6.16 -12.48
CA GLU A 178 11.02 -6.39 -11.14
C GLU A 178 10.57 -5.34 -10.10
N ALA A 179 10.77 -5.64 -8.81
CA ALA A 179 10.42 -4.74 -7.71
C ALA A 179 11.03 -3.32 -7.83
N ALA A 180 12.26 -3.21 -8.37
CA ALA A 180 12.90 -1.92 -8.62
C ALA A 180 12.10 -1.03 -9.58
N HIS A 181 11.52 -1.60 -10.65
CA HIS A 181 10.69 -0.86 -11.60
C HIS A 181 9.38 -0.40 -10.97
N ILE A 182 8.82 -1.18 -10.04
CA ILE A 182 7.61 -0.81 -9.29
C ILE A 182 7.91 0.38 -8.36
N ILE A 183 9.06 0.34 -7.68
CA ILE A 183 9.51 1.44 -6.82
C ILE A 183 9.76 2.68 -7.65
N MET A 184 10.44 2.54 -8.78
CA MET A 184 10.69 3.64 -9.73
C MET A 184 9.39 4.30 -10.18
N GLY A 185 8.44 3.50 -10.68
CA GLY A 185 7.18 4.03 -11.17
C GLY A 185 6.34 4.68 -10.08
N LEU A 186 6.36 4.13 -8.85
CA LEU A 186 5.65 4.73 -7.73
C LEU A 186 6.35 6.02 -7.26
N LEU A 187 7.68 6.07 -7.28
CA LEU A 187 8.47 7.27 -6.97
C LEU A 187 8.18 8.38 -7.99
N GLN A 188 8.17 8.07 -9.29
CA GLN A 188 7.77 9.02 -10.33
C GLN A 188 6.34 9.52 -10.12
N ALA A 189 5.39 8.62 -9.81
CA ALA A 189 4.01 9.01 -9.53
C ALA A 189 3.89 9.93 -8.30
N CYS A 190 4.68 9.70 -7.25
CA CYS A 190 4.75 10.59 -6.09
C CYS A 190 5.35 11.96 -6.43
N TYR A 191 6.37 12.03 -7.29
CA TYR A 191 6.91 13.30 -7.79
C TYR A 191 5.88 14.08 -8.61
N ILE A 192 5.21 13.43 -9.55
CA ILE A 192 4.13 14.03 -10.35
C ILE A 192 3.04 14.57 -9.42
N ARG A 193 2.63 13.78 -8.42
CA ARG A 193 1.65 14.21 -7.41
C ARG A 193 2.11 15.47 -6.68
N ARG A 194 3.36 15.51 -6.20
CA ARG A 194 3.90 16.69 -5.50
C ARG A 194 3.87 17.93 -6.39
N THR A 195 4.27 17.81 -7.66
CA THR A 195 4.25 18.92 -8.62
C THR A 195 2.83 19.42 -8.88
N LEU A 196 1.86 18.50 -9.02
CA LEU A 196 0.44 18.85 -9.18
C LEU A 196 -0.14 19.55 -7.94
N LEU A 197 0.28 19.14 -6.73
CA LEU A 197 -0.15 19.77 -5.48
C LEU A 197 0.49 21.15 -5.28
N ALA A 198 1.77 21.30 -5.62
CA ALA A 198 2.48 22.58 -5.50
C ALA A 198 1.93 23.63 -6.47
N ASN A 199 1.50 23.22 -7.67
CA ASN A 199 1.02 24.11 -8.70
C ASN A 199 -0.50 23.96 -8.95
N ARG A 200 -1.29 24.25 -7.92
CA ARG A 200 -2.75 24.04 -7.93
C ARG A 200 -3.46 24.79 -9.06
N SER A 201 -3.06 26.02 -9.36
CA SER A 201 -3.64 26.80 -10.47
C SER A 201 -3.35 26.17 -11.83
N LYS A 202 -2.12 25.72 -12.08
CA LYS A 202 -1.73 25.00 -13.30
C LYS A 202 -2.43 23.64 -13.41
N SER A 203 -2.56 22.93 -12.29
CA SER A 203 -3.30 21.66 -12.21
C SER A 203 -4.78 21.83 -12.53
N GLU A 204 -5.44 22.88 -12.02
CA GLU A 204 -6.84 23.19 -12.33
C GLU A 204 -7.04 23.54 -13.81
N ILE A 205 -6.05 24.15 -14.48
CA ILE A 205 -6.07 24.40 -15.93
C ILE A 205 -5.96 23.09 -16.71
N ILE A 206 -4.98 22.23 -16.37
CA ILE A 206 -4.79 20.91 -17.00
C ILE A 206 -6.05 20.02 -16.85
N ILE A 207 -6.71 20.10 -15.69
CA ILE A 207 -7.96 19.37 -15.41
C ILE A 207 -9.14 19.90 -16.22
N ARG A 208 -9.27 21.23 -16.31
CA ARG A 208 -10.42 21.87 -16.97
C ARG A 208 -10.37 21.67 -18.48
N ASP A 209 -9.17 21.67 -19.04
CA ASP A 209 -8.94 21.50 -20.47
C ASP A 209 -8.83 20.00 -20.82
N ASN A 210 -9.99 19.33 -20.89
CA ASN A 210 -10.08 17.96 -21.44
C ASN A 210 -9.72 17.91 -22.94
N ASN A 211 -9.69 19.07 -23.60
CA ASN A 211 -9.20 19.23 -24.96
C ASN A 211 -7.72 19.57 -24.91
N ALA A 212 -6.91 18.81 -25.66
CA ALA A 212 -5.49 19.04 -25.78
C ALA A 212 -5.24 20.37 -26.51
N SER A 213 -5.16 21.46 -25.77
CA SER A 213 -4.41 22.63 -26.22
C SER A 213 -2.93 22.25 -26.22
N ASN A 214 -2.17 22.67 -27.25
CA ASN A 214 -0.75 22.30 -27.35
C ASN A 214 0.05 22.70 -26.10
N SER A 215 -0.33 23.80 -25.44
CA SER A 215 0.27 24.25 -24.19
C SER A 215 0.05 23.31 -23.01
N THR A 216 -1.15 22.71 -22.86
CA THR A 216 -1.44 21.78 -21.74
C THR A 216 -0.77 20.42 -21.94
N LEU A 217 -0.58 20.02 -23.19
CA LEU A 217 0.13 18.80 -23.56
C LEU A 217 1.63 18.92 -23.26
N GLU A 218 2.28 20.00 -23.71
CA GLU A 218 3.69 20.28 -23.40
C GLU A 218 3.92 20.37 -21.88
N ASP A 219 3.04 21.05 -21.16
CA ASP A 219 3.10 21.15 -19.71
C ASP A 219 3.02 19.80 -18.99
N TRP A 220 2.17 18.88 -19.47
CA TRP A 220 2.06 17.54 -18.92
C TRP A 220 3.33 16.71 -19.17
N PHE A 221 3.85 16.73 -20.40
CA PHE A 221 5.07 16.00 -20.74
C PHE A 221 6.27 16.48 -19.91
N VAL A 222 6.39 17.80 -19.69
CA VAL A 222 7.43 18.35 -18.80
C VAL A 222 7.29 17.81 -17.37
N ILE A 223 6.07 17.78 -16.82
CA ILE A 223 5.83 17.25 -15.46
C ILE A 223 6.19 15.77 -15.35
N VAL A 224 5.80 14.96 -16.35
CA VAL A 224 6.08 13.52 -16.38
C VAL A 224 7.58 13.27 -16.49
N GLU A 225 8.26 13.98 -17.38
CA GLU A 225 9.68 13.83 -17.65
C GLU A 225 10.56 14.31 -16.48
N ASP A 226 10.21 15.44 -15.86
CA ASP A 226 10.89 15.91 -14.65
C ASP A 226 10.70 14.93 -13.49
N GLY A 227 9.50 14.35 -13.38
CA GLY A 227 9.22 13.28 -12.42
C GLY A 227 10.08 12.04 -12.68
N ARG A 228 10.26 11.65 -13.95
CA ARG A 228 11.08 10.51 -14.36
C ARG A 228 12.55 10.72 -13.99
N ARG A 229 13.13 11.85 -14.38
CA ARG A 229 14.55 12.19 -14.07
C ARG A 229 14.81 12.27 -12.58
N SER A 230 13.87 12.83 -11.83
CA SER A 230 13.99 12.91 -10.36
C SER A 230 13.94 11.53 -9.72
N ALA A 231 13.06 10.65 -10.21
CA ALA A 231 12.98 9.27 -9.74
C ALA A 231 14.25 8.48 -10.08
N GLU A 232 14.77 8.59 -11.30
CA GLU A 232 16.01 7.94 -11.74
C GLU A 232 17.21 8.33 -10.89
N ARG A 233 17.35 9.62 -10.58
CA ARG A 233 18.45 10.12 -9.75
C ARG A 233 18.40 9.57 -8.33
N ASP A 234 17.21 9.47 -7.76
CA ASP A 234 17.05 9.17 -6.33
C ASP A 234 16.85 7.67 -6.06
N LEU A 235 16.53 6.85 -7.08
CA LEU A 235 16.19 5.44 -6.92
C LEU A 235 17.28 4.64 -6.19
N THR A 236 18.53 4.77 -6.62
CA THR A 236 19.64 3.97 -6.06
C THR A 236 19.85 4.29 -4.58
N ASN A 237 19.91 5.58 -4.24
CA ASN A 237 20.06 6.04 -2.85
C ASN A 237 18.86 5.63 -1.99
N LEU A 238 17.65 5.74 -2.53
CA LEU A 238 16.43 5.30 -1.84
C LEU A 238 16.48 3.79 -1.54
N ILE A 239 16.82 2.95 -2.52
CA ILE A 239 16.90 1.50 -2.33
C ILE A 239 17.96 1.14 -1.29
N GLU A 240 19.13 1.76 -1.35
CA GLU A 240 20.21 1.53 -0.37
C GLU A 240 19.76 1.90 1.05
N GLN A 241 19.11 3.06 1.24
CA GLN A 241 18.58 3.44 2.54
C GLN A 241 17.44 2.55 3.01
N MET A 242 16.56 2.10 2.11
CA MET A 242 15.50 1.14 2.45
C MET A 242 16.10 -0.17 2.97
N VAL A 243 17.11 -0.71 2.29
CA VAL A 243 17.83 -1.91 2.76
C VAL A 243 18.53 -1.64 4.09
N GLY A 244 19.20 -0.49 4.23
CA GLY A 244 19.88 -0.08 5.47
C GLY A 244 18.95 0.04 6.68
N MET A 245 17.71 0.47 6.46
CA MET A 245 16.66 0.57 7.50
C MET A 245 15.92 -0.75 7.75
N GLY A 246 16.34 -1.85 7.09
CA GLY A 246 15.79 -3.19 7.30
C GLY A 246 14.55 -3.53 6.48
N TRP A 247 14.27 -2.80 5.39
CA TRP A 247 13.16 -3.11 4.48
C TRP A 247 13.52 -4.22 3.49
N VAL A 248 12.57 -5.14 3.25
CA VAL A 248 12.73 -6.19 2.24
C VAL A 248 12.30 -5.67 0.88
N VAL A 249 13.25 -5.10 0.13
CA VAL A 249 13.00 -4.46 -1.18
C VAL A 249 12.74 -5.46 -2.32
N LYS A 250 13.16 -6.72 -2.16
CA LYS A 250 13.06 -7.75 -3.21
C LYS A 250 11.63 -8.14 -3.58
N ASN A 251 10.68 -8.02 -2.65
CA ASN A 251 9.31 -8.47 -2.83
C ASN A 251 8.33 -7.40 -2.35
N ILE A 252 7.51 -6.90 -3.27
CA ILE A 252 6.42 -5.97 -2.96
C ILE A 252 5.10 -6.74 -3.00
N LEU A 253 4.36 -6.70 -1.90
CA LEU A 253 3.02 -7.27 -1.81
C LEU A 253 2.01 -6.31 -2.42
N LEU A 254 1.54 -6.66 -3.62
CA LEU A 254 0.46 -5.97 -4.32
C LEU A 254 -0.83 -6.78 -4.24
N SER A 255 -1.99 -6.12 -4.20
CA SER A 255 -3.29 -6.79 -4.25
C SER A 255 -3.56 -7.41 -5.63
N LYS A 256 -4.58 -8.28 -5.75
CA LYS A 256 -4.93 -8.93 -7.04
C LYS A 256 -5.20 -7.94 -8.18
N GLN A 257 -5.78 -6.77 -7.87
CA GLN A 257 -6.04 -5.73 -8.87
C GLN A 257 -4.77 -4.96 -9.27
N GLU A 258 -3.82 -4.82 -8.34
CA GLU A 258 -2.55 -4.11 -8.53
C GLU A 258 -1.48 -5.01 -9.16
N GLN A 259 -1.66 -6.33 -9.11
CA GLN A 259 -0.86 -7.31 -9.83
C GLN A 259 -1.23 -7.40 -11.32
N ALA A 260 -2.26 -6.69 -11.78
CA ALA A 260 -2.60 -6.64 -13.19
C ALA A 260 -1.46 -5.96 -13.97
N ARG A 261 -0.84 -6.72 -14.87
CA ARG A 261 0.26 -6.28 -15.72
C ARG A 261 -0.22 -6.14 -17.16
N TYR A 262 0.36 -5.20 -17.90
CA TYR A 262 0.14 -5.10 -19.34
C TYR A 262 1.25 -5.82 -20.10
N SER A 263 0.91 -6.35 -21.26
CA SER A 263 1.86 -6.85 -22.26
C SER A 263 1.54 -6.20 -23.59
N PHE A 264 2.57 -5.97 -24.41
CA PHE A 264 2.34 -5.63 -25.81
C PHE A 264 1.83 -6.89 -26.50
N VAL A 265 0.68 -6.80 -27.16
CA VAL A 265 0.24 -7.86 -28.05
C VAL A 265 1.23 -7.84 -29.21
N CYS A 266 2.05 -8.89 -29.32
CA CYS A 266 2.80 -9.14 -30.54
C CYS A 266 1.78 -9.45 -31.64
N ASP A 267 1.63 -8.55 -32.60
CA ASP A 267 1.00 -8.87 -33.89
C ASP A 267 1.87 -9.87 -34.68
#